data_AF-A0A951QPR8-F1
#
_entry.id   AF-A0A951QPR8-F1
#
_cell.length_a   1.000
_cell.length_b   1.000
_cell.length_c   1.000
_cell.angle_alpha   90.00
_cell.angle_beta   90.00
_cell.angle_gamma   90.00
#
_symmetry.space_group_name_H-M   'P 1'
#
loop_
_entity.id
_entity.type
_entity.pdbx_description
1 polymer ?
#
loop_
_entity_poly.entity_id
_entity_poly.type
_entity_poly.pdbx_seq_one_letter_code
_entity_poly.pdbx_strand_id
1 'polypeptide(L)' 'MTSQEFLENLANSKTDSERLIVFARYLDTTALDNATSPRWRKLAYSGEIQMSLNNLAFHLEALSENVG' A
#
# COMPACT_ATOMS: atom_id res chain seq x y z
N MET A 1 1.67 -5.96 -7.50
CA MET A 1 1.08 -4.95 -8.42
C MET A 1 2.19 -4.08 -8.99
N THR A 2 2.14 -3.70 -10.26
CA THR A 2 3.06 -2.71 -10.84
C THR A 2 2.54 -1.29 -10.63
N SER A 3 3.39 -0.26 -10.80
CA SER A 3 2.92 1.14 -10.75
C SER A 3 1.85 1.44 -11.81
N GLN A 4 1.95 0.80 -12.98
CA GLN A 4 0.98 0.92 -14.07
C GLN A 4 -0.38 0.34 -13.66
N GLU A 5 -0.39 -0.91 -13.17
CA GLU A 5 -1.60 -1.59 -12.68
C GLU A 5 -2.26 -0.81 -11.53
N PHE A 6 -1.46 -0.21 -10.64
CA PHE A 6 -1.99 0.64 -9.57
C PHE A 6 -2.73 1.86 -10.12
N LEU A 7 -2.13 2.59 -11.07
CA LEU A 7 -2.75 3.77 -11.68
C LEU A 7 -4.02 3.40 -12.45
N GLU A 8 -4.00 2.29 -13.16
CA GLU A 8 -5.17 1.78 -13.90
C GLU A 8 -6.30 1.38 -12.95
N ASN A 9 -6.01 0.66 -11.86
CA ASN A 9 -7.00 0.29 -10.87
C ASN A 9 -7.57 1.52 -10.14
N LEU A 10 -6.73 2.50 -9.82
CA LEU A 10 -7.15 3.75 -9.17
C LEU A 10 -8.06 4.58 -10.06
N ALA A 11 -7.72 4.73 -11.34
CA ALA A 11 -8.51 5.49 -12.31
C ALA A 11 -9.89 4.86 -12.56
N ASN A 12 -9.99 3.53 -12.47
CA ASN A 12 -11.24 2.79 -12.66
C ASN A 12 -12.10 2.64 -11.40
N SER A 13 -11.58 3.04 -10.23
CA SER A 13 -12.30 2.97 -8.96
C SER A 13 -13.40 4.03 -8.89
N LYS A 14 -14.64 3.59 -8.69
CA LYS A 14 -15.85 4.41 -8.69
C LYS A 14 -16.17 4.97 -7.31
N THR A 15 -15.89 4.21 -6.26
CA THR A 15 -16.14 4.62 -4.87
C THR A 15 -14.85 4.94 -4.13
N ASP A 16 -14.96 5.70 -3.03
CA ASP A 16 -13.80 5.97 -2.17
C ASP A 16 -13.26 4.69 -1.54
N SER A 17 -14.13 3.75 -1.19
CA SER A 17 -13.72 2.44 -0.66
C SER A 17 -12.93 1.60 -1.66
N GLU A 18 -13.34 1.58 -2.94
CA GLU A 18 -12.54 0.94 -3.99
C GLU A 18 -11.15 1.58 -4.10
N ARG A 19 -11.06 2.92 -4.03
CA ARG A 19 -9.77 3.62 -4.04
C ARG A 19 -8.90 3.24 -2.85
N LEU A 20 -9.48 3.20 -1.65
CA LEU A 20 -8.79 2.83 -0.41
C LEU A 20 -8.22 1.39 -0.49
N ILE A 21 -8.98 0.44 -1.04
CA ILE A 21 -8.53 -0.94 -1.28
C ILE A 21 -7.36 -0.97 -2.27
N VAL A 22 -7.43 -0.20 -3.36
CA VAL A 22 -6.34 -0.13 -4.35
C VAL A 22 -5.06 0.43 -3.72
N PHE A 23 -5.16 1.46 -2.88
CA PHE A 23 -4.02 1.98 -2.12
C PHE A 23 -3.45 0.96 -1.14
N ALA A 24 -4.30 0.29 -0.34
CA ALA A 24 -3.87 -0.73 0.62
C ALA A 24 -3.06 -1.84 -0.07
N ARG A 25 -3.56 -2.35 -1.20
CA ARG A 25 -2.87 -3.38 -2.01
C ARG A 25 -1.54 -2.89 -2.58
N TYR A 26 -1.44 -1.61 -2.98
CA TYR A 26 -0.18 -1.07 -3.49
C TYR A 26 0.89 -0.98 -2.41
N LEU A 27 0.48 -0.58 -1.21
CA LEU A 27 1.38 -0.51 -0.06
C LEU A 27 1.86 -1.92 0.33
N ASP A 28 0.95 -2.89 0.39
CA ASP A 28 1.25 -4.27 0.80
C ASP A 28 2.10 -5.04 -0.22
N THR A 29 2.01 -4.72 -1.52
CA THR A 29 2.90 -5.33 -2.52
C THR A 29 4.11 -4.45 -2.83
N THR A 30 3.90 -3.38 -3.59
CA THR A 30 4.97 -2.74 -4.36
C THR A 30 5.82 -1.86 -3.48
N ALA A 31 5.19 -1.14 -2.55
CA ALA A 31 5.92 -0.35 -1.58
C ALA A 31 6.69 -1.26 -0.61
N LEU A 32 6.06 -2.34 -0.13
CA LEU A 32 6.69 -3.28 0.79
C LEU A 32 7.85 -4.07 0.15
N ASP A 33 7.71 -4.54 -1.08
CA ASP A 33 8.78 -5.23 -1.82
C ASP A 33 10.01 -4.32 -2.00
N ASN A 34 9.78 -3.05 -2.35
CA ASN A 34 10.87 -2.07 -2.42
C ASN A 34 11.47 -1.79 -1.04
N ALA A 35 10.63 -1.69 -0.01
CA ALA A 35 11.02 -1.46 1.38
C ALA A 35 11.63 -2.69 2.07
N THR A 36 11.69 -3.85 1.41
CA THR A 36 12.35 -5.06 1.94
C THR A 36 13.54 -5.50 1.09
N SER A 37 13.88 -4.73 0.05
CA SER A 37 15.03 -4.98 -0.81
C SER A 37 16.38 -4.93 -0.06
N PRO A 38 17.43 -5.61 -0.55
CA PRO A 38 18.74 -5.61 0.10
C PRO A 38 19.38 -4.23 0.28
N ARG A 39 19.06 -3.28 -0.61
CA ARG A 39 19.50 -1.89 -0.47
C ARG A 39 18.75 -1.17 0.65
N TRP A 40 17.47 -1.49 0.83
CA TRP A 40 16.62 -0.88 1.84
C TRP A 40 16.95 -1.37 3.25
N ARG A 41 17.24 -2.67 3.41
CA ARG A 41 17.65 -3.27 4.70
C ARG A 41 18.95 -2.68 5.28
N LYS A 42 19.69 -1.89 4.50
CA LYS A 42 20.89 -1.18 4.95
C LYS A 42 20.58 0.20 5.56
N LEU A 43 19.34 0.68 5.44
CA LEU A 43 18.92 1.93 6.08
C LEU A 43 18.67 1.69 7.56
N ALA A 44 19.14 2.61 8.41
CA ALA A 44 19.04 2.48 9.87
C ALA A 44 17.59 2.32 10.39
N TYR A 45 16.61 2.83 9.65
CA TYR A 45 15.19 2.84 10.03
C TYR A 45 14.31 1.95 9.13
N SER A 46 14.92 0.95 8.45
CA SER A 46 14.19 0.15 7.47
C SER A 46 13.05 -0.66 8.09
N GLY A 47 13.21 -1.10 9.35
CA GLY A 47 12.17 -1.85 10.07
C GLY A 47 10.96 -0.99 10.42
N GLU A 48 11.19 0.23 10.89
CA GLU A 48 10.14 1.20 11.22
C GLU A 48 9.35 1.61 9.97
N ILE A 49 10.04 1.78 8.84
CA ILE A 49 9.41 2.07 7.55
C ILE A 49 8.53 0.90 7.13
N GLN A 50 9.05 -0.34 7.21
CA GLN A 50 8.27 -1.54 6.88
C GLN A 50 7.01 -1.67 7.75
N MET A 51 7.14 -1.49 9.06
CA MET A 51 6.03 -1.54 10.00
C MET A 51 5.00 -0.44 9.72
N SER A 52 5.46 0.78 9.39
CA SER A 52 4.59 1.90 9.06
C SER A 52 3.78 1.63 7.78
N LEU A 53 4.41 1.06 6.75
CA LEU A 53 3.73 0.68 5.50
C LEU A 53 2.66 -0.40 5.74
N ASN A 54 2.98 -1.42 6.54
CA ASN A 54 2.01 -2.45 6.91
C ASN A 54 0.82 -1.87 7.69
N ASN A 55 1.07 -0.99 8.65
CA ASN A 55 0.00 -0.35 9.43
C ASN A 55 -0.90 0.52 8.55
N LEU A 56 -0.32 1.27 7.60
CA LEU A 56 -1.10 2.07 6.66
C LEU A 56 -1.97 1.19 5.76
N ALA A 57 -1.43 0.09 5.21
CA ALA A 57 -2.20 -0.84 4.39
C ALA A 57 -3.40 -1.42 5.18
N PHE A 58 -3.15 -1.91 6.39
CA PHE A 58 -4.19 -2.43 7.28
C PHE A 58 -5.30 -1.41 7.58
N HIS A 59 -4.94 -0.17 7.93
CA HIS A 59 -5.92 0.85 8.27
C HIS A 59 -6.73 1.33 7.05
N LEU A 60 -6.12 1.39 5.86
CA LEU A 60 -6.84 1.74 4.64
C LEU A 60 -7.86 0.67 4.25
N GLU A 61 -7.52 -0.60 4.42
CA GLU A 61 -8.44 -1.72 4.21
C GLU A 61 -9.60 -1.64 5.21
N ALA A 62 -9.32 -1.47 6.50
CA ALA A 62 -10.36 -1.31 7.52
C ALA A 62 -11.25 -0.07 7.29
N LEU A 63 -10.70 1.04 6.78
CA LEU A 63 -11.49 2.22 6.46
C LEU A 63 -12.41 1.97 5.26
N SER A 64 -11.96 1.22 4.26
CA SER A 64 -12.77 0.87 3.09
C SER A 64 -14.02 0.05 3.44
N GLU A 65 -13.96 -0.74 4.51
CA GLU A 65 -15.12 -1.50 5.01
C GLU A 65 -16.16 -0.61 5.69
N ASN A 66 -15.76 0.58 6.16
CA ASN A 66 -16.60 1.51 6.92
C ASN A 66 -17.11 2.70 6.09
N VAL A 67 -16.57 2.92 4.89
CA VAL A 67 -17.01 3.96 3.96
C VAL A 67 -17.92 3.30 2.91
N GLY A 68 -19.14 2.93 3.30
CA GLY A 68 -20.15 2.33 2.42
C GLY A 68 -21.23 3.31 2.00
#